data_AF-A0A967I7R2-F1
#
_entry.id   AF-A0A967I7R2-F1
#
_cell.length_a   1.000
_cell.length_b   1.000
_cell.length_c   1.000
_cell.angle_alpha   90.00
_cell.angle_beta   90.00
_cell.angle_gamma   90.00
#
_symmetry.space_group_name_H-M   'P 1'
#
loop_
_entity.id
_entity.type
_entity.pdbx_description
1 polymer ?
#
loop_
_entity_poly.entity_id
_entity_poly.type
_entity_poly.pdbx_seq_one_letter_code
_entity_poly.pdbx_strand_id
1 'polypeptide(L)'
;MKHDESVFQAQCVEWYRLQYPDMIIFAIPNGGYKLSAQLAYRFKAMGVLKGVPDLFVPHARNGYNGMFIEIKLPTTRATREQDEMHAVLKEENFRVEICRTIDEFIRTVQEYLGRRHFRDATPLRDGKENQ
;
A
#
# COMPACT_ATOMS: atom_id res chain seq x y z
N MET A 1 10.66 -1.95 23.17
CA MET A 1 9.98 -2.76 22.15
C MET A 1 10.42 -2.23 20.79
N LYS A 2 11.18 -2.99 19.99
CA LYS A 2 11.50 -2.59 18.63
C LYS A 2 10.18 -2.61 17.86
N HIS A 3 9.68 -1.47 17.40
CA HIS A 3 8.64 -1.50 16.38
C HIS A 3 9.28 -2.10 15.13
N ASP A 4 8.70 -3.18 14.64
CA ASP A 4 9.06 -3.76 13.35
C ASP A 4 8.18 -3.09 12.28
N GLU A 5 8.76 -2.74 11.13
CA GLU A 5 8.00 -2.21 9.99
C GLU A 5 6.87 -3.18 9.61
N SER A 6 7.06 -4.49 9.80
CA SER A 6 6.02 -5.51 9.56
C SER A 6 4.81 -5.40 10.50
N VAL A 7 5.03 -5.09 11.78
CA VAL A 7 3.94 -4.88 12.76
C VAL A 7 3.17 -3.61 12.43
N PHE A 8 3.87 -2.54 12.08
CA PHE A 8 3.24 -1.29 11.69
C PHE A 8 2.43 -1.44 10.39
N GLN A 9 2.97 -2.13 9.39
CA GLN A 9 2.24 -2.46 8.15
C GLN A 9 0.98 -3.28 8.43
N ALA A 10 1.05 -4.29 9.31
CA ALA A 10 -0.10 -5.10 9.68
C ALA A 10 -1.23 -4.26 10.31
N GLN A 11 -0.88 -3.33 11.22
CA GLN A 11 -1.84 -2.40 11.84
C GLN A 11 -2.50 -1.48 10.81
N CYS A 12 -1.72 -0.98 9.84
CA CYS A 12 -2.25 -0.16 8.74
C CYS A 12 -3.27 -0.93 7.90
N VAL A 13 -2.95 -2.16 7.51
CA VAL A 13 -3.82 -3.02 6.69
C VAL A 13 -5.09 -3.40 7.47
N GLU A 14 -4.97 -3.73 8.75
CA GLU A 14 -6.12 -4.02 9.61
C GLU A 14 -7.07 -2.84 9.70
N TRP A 15 -6.56 -1.65 10.03
CA TRP A 15 -7.36 -0.43 10.08
C TRP A 15 -8.02 -0.14 8.73
N TYR A 16 -7.29 -0.24 7.61
CA TYR A 16 -7.83 0.02 6.29
C TYR A 16 -9.03 -0.89 6.00
N ARG A 17 -8.89 -2.20 6.25
CA ARG A 17 -9.95 -3.18 5.98
C ARG A 17 -11.18 -3.00 6.87
N LEU A 18 -10.99 -2.50 8.09
CA LEU A 18 -12.12 -2.14 8.96
C LEU A 18 -12.84 -0.87 8.50
N GLN A 19 -12.11 0.13 7.99
CA GLN A 19 -12.71 1.40 7.56
C GLN A 19 -13.29 1.36 6.14
N TYR A 20 -12.72 0.55 5.25
CA TYR A 20 -13.10 0.45 3.85
C TYR A 20 -13.29 -1.04 3.46
N PRO A 21 -14.29 -1.74 4.03
CA PRO A 21 -14.45 -3.19 3.88
C PRO A 21 -14.77 -3.66 2.44
N ASP A 22 -15.27 -2.74 1.60
CA ASP A 22 -15.58 -2.91 0.18
C ASP A 22 -14.44 -2.47 -0.76
N MET A 23 -13.33 -1.96 -0.21
CA MET A 23 -12.18 -1.51 -0.99
C MET A 23 -10.97 -2.44 -0.79
N ILE A 24 -10.01 -2.32 -1.70
CA ILE A 24 -8.90 -3.26 -1.82
C ILE A 24 -7.62 -2.56 -1.36
N ILE A 25 -6.87 -3.27 -0.51
CA ILE A 25 -5.47 -3.01 -0.21
C ILE A 25 -4.74 -4.35 -0.14
N PHE A 26 -3.55 -4.41 -0.72
CA PHE A 26 -2.71 -5.60 -0.60
C PHE A 26 -1.23 -5.24 -0.47
N ALA A 27 -0.49 -6.13 0.18
CA ALA A 27 0.94 -6.01 0.33
C ALA A 27 1.66 -6.54 -0.91
N ILE A 28 2.72 -5.87 -1.29
CA ILE A 28 3.67 -6.32 -2.30
C ILE A 28 4.89 -6.84 -1.55
N PRO A 29 5.12 -8.17 -1.49
CA PRO A 29 6.22 -8.75 -0.71
C PRO A 29 7.57 -8.63 -1.44
N ASN A 30 7.88 -7.44 -1.95
CA ASN A 30 9.12 -7.13 -2.66
C ASN A 30 10.19 -6.49 -1.75
N GLY A 31 9.88 -6.31 -0.47
CA GLY A 31 10.82 -5.87 0.56
C GLY A 31 12.04 -6.80 0.68
N GLY A 32 13.16 -6.27 1.19
CA GLY A 32 14.49 -6.89 1.18
C GLY A 32 14.66 -8.15 2.05
N TYR A 33 13.85 -9.19 1.80
CA TYR A 33 14.04 -10.50 2.40
C TYR A 33 15.41 -11.05 2.00
N LYS A 34 16.09 -11.66 2.97
CA LYS A 34 17.33 -12.41 2.69
C LYS A 34 16.97 -13.68 1.92
N LEU A 35 17.05 -13.59 0.60
CA LEU A 35 16.85 -14.72 -0.31
C LEU A 35 18.20 -15.38 -0.62
N SER A 36 18.18 -16.69 -0.88
CA SER A 36 19.34 -17.35 -1.50
C SER A 36 19.58 -16.78 -2.90
N ALA A 37 20.83 -16.82 -3.40
CA ALA A 37 21.16 -16.30 -4.71
C ALA A 37 20.29 -16.91 -5.84
N GLN A 38 20.03 -18.23 -5.75
CA GLN A 38 19.17 -18.93 -6.71
C GLN A 38 17.71 -18.44 -6.66
N LEU A 39 17.19 -18.18 -5.45
CA LEU A 39 15.82 -17.69 -5.29
C LEU A 39 15.69 -16.24 -5.76
N ALA A 40 16.66 -15.39 -5.43
CA ALA A 40 16.72 -14.02 -5.92
C ALA A 40 16.79 -13.94 -7.46
N TYR A 41 17.58 -14.82 -8.10
CA TYR A 41 17.62 -14.93 -9.56
C TYR A 41 16.26 -15.31 -10.15
N ARG A 42 15.61 -16.34 -9.60
CA ARG A 42 14.26 -16.76 -10.03
C ARG A 42 13.24 -15.64 -9.86
N PHE A 43 13.27 -14.93 -8.73
CA PHE A 43 12.33 -13.84 -8.45
C PHE A 43 12.51 -12.68 -9.42
N LYS A 44 13.77 -12.31 -9.70
CA LYS A 44 14.07 -11.31 -10.74
C LYS A 44 13.57 -11.76 -12.12
N ALA A 45 13.74 -13.05 -12.47
CA ALA A 45 13.23 -13.60 -13.73
C ALA A 45 11.70 -13.65 -13.80
N MET A 46 11.01 -13.74 -12.66
CA MET A 46 9.55 -13.62 -12.56
C MET A 46 9.05 -12.17 -12.51
N GLY A 47 9.94 -11.18 -12.63
CA GLY A 47 9.57 -9.77 -12.68
C GLY A 47 9.51 -9.05 -11.34
N VAL A 48 10.08 -9.61 -10.27
CA VAL A 48 10.24 -8.88 -9.01
C VAL A 48 11.14 -7.66 -9.24
N LEU A 49 10.60 -6.49 -8.95
CA LEU A 49 11.31 -5.21 -9.04
C LEU A 49 11.73 -4.76 -7.63
N LYS A 50 12.97 -4.23 -7.53
CA LYS A 50 13.45 -3.62 -6.30
C LYS A 50 12.77 -2.28 -6.07
N GLY A 51 12.59 -1.92 -4.81
CA GLY A 51 12.11 -0.60 -4.42
C GLY A 51 10.61 -0.36 -4.61
N VAL A 52 9.85 -1.38 -5.02
CA VAL A 52 8.38 -1.27 -5.08
C VAL A 52 7.83 -1.04 -3.68
N PRO A 53 6.93 -0.05 -3.47
CA PRO A 53 6.35 0.23 -2.16
C PRO A 53 5.62 -0.96 -1.55
N ASP A 54 5.59 -1.01 -0.23
CA ASP A 54 5.07 -2.16 0.54
C ASP A 54 3.58 -2.45 0.31
N LEU A 55 2.76 -1.42 0.09
CA LEU A 55 1.31 -1.55 -0.06
C LEU A 55 0.81 -0.88 -1.34
N PHE A 56 -0.24 -1.46 -1.94
CA PHE A 56 -0.94 -0.87 -3.07
C PHE A 56 -2.46 -0.87 -2.86
N VAL A 57 -3.06 0.27 -3.19
CA VAL A 57 -4.50 0.53 -3.22
C VAL A 57 -4.91 0.76 -4.69
N PRO A 58 -5.46 -0.26 -5.38
CA PRO A 58 -5.79 -0.21 -6.80
C PRO A 58 -7.13 0.50 -7.05
N HIS A 59 -7.29 1.71 -6.52
CA HIS A 59 -8.52 2.50 -6.67
C HIS A 59 -8.18 3.86 -7.27
N ALA A 60 -8.65 4.11 -8.48
CA ALA A 60 -8.45 5.40 -9.14
C ALA A 60 -9.26 6.50 -8.44
N ARG A 61 -8.58 7.51 -7.90
CA ARG A 61 -9.19 8.62 -7.17
C ARG A 61 -8.37 9.89 -7.31
N ASN A 62 -9.04 11.04 -7.24
CA ASN A 62 -8.41 12.36 -7.25
C ASN A 62 -7.45 12.59 -8.43
N GLY A 63 -7.76 12.01 -9.60
CA GLY A 63 -6.93 12.10 -10.81
C GLY A 63 -5.79 11.09 -10.89
N TYR A 64 -5.57 10.25 -9.87
CA TYR A 64 -4.54 9.22 -9.87
C TYR A 64 -5.08 7.84 -10.27
N ASN A 65 -4.20 7.00 -10.83
CA ASN A 65 -4.51 5.62 -11.25
C ASN A 65 -4.63 4.63 -10.08
N GLY A 66 -4.18 5.03 -8.89
CA GLY A 66 -4.07 4.21 -7.69
C GLY A 66 -3.10 4.85 -6.70
N MET A 67 -2.96 4.25 -5.52
CA MET A 67 -2.04 4.74 -4.50
C MET A 67 -1.11 3.64 -4.00
N PHE A 68 0.19 3.93 -4.05
CA PHE A 68 1.22 3.16 -3.36
C PHE A 68 1.57 3.79 -2.02
N ILE A 69 1.82 2.96 -1.03
CA ILE A 69 2.25 3.38 0.30
C ILE A 69 3.50 2.59 0.69
N GLU A 70 4.56 3.31 0.99
CA GLU A 70 5.80 2.80 1.55
C GLU A 70 5.75 2.96 3.07
N ILE A 71 6.08 1.89 3.79
CA ILE A 71 6.09 1.85 5.25
C ILE A 71 7.51 2.06 5.74
N LYS A 72 7.70 3.04 6.61
CA LYS A 72 8.98 3.27 7.30
C LYS A 72 8.78 3.46 8.79
N LEU A 73 9.81 3.16 9.56
CA LEU A 73 9.93 3.62 10.94
C LEU A 73 10.30 5.11 10.98
N PRO A 74 9.99 5.83 12.07
CA PRO A 74 10.37 7.25 12.21
C PRO A 74 11.87 7.54 12.02
N THR A 75 12.72 6.55 12.32
CA THR A 75 14.18 6.66 12.23
C THR A 75 14.76 6.08 10.95
N THR A 76 13.97 5.42 10.11
CA THR A 76 14.44 4.80 8.85
C THR A 76 14.13 5.70 7.65
N ARG A 77 14.95 5.56 6.61
CA ARG A 77 14.79 6.27 5.34
C ARG A 77 14.48 5.28 4.23
N ALA A 78 13.80 5.76 3.20
CA ALA A 78 13.72 5.04 1.94
C ALA A 78 15.15 4.80 1.41
N THR A 79 15.35 3.63 0.82
CA THR A 79 16.58 3.32 0.09
C THR A 79 16.60 4.08 -1.24
N ARG A 80 17.78 4.19 -1.85
CA ARG A 80 17.91 4.85 -3.14
C ARG A 80 17.02 4.19 -4.21
N GLU A 81 16.97 2.86 -4.24
CA GLU A 81 16.13 2.11 -5.18
C GLU A 81 14.63 2.36 -4.95
N GLN A 82 14.21 2.58 -3.70
CA GLN A 82 12.84 2.98 -3.38
C GLN A 82 12.54 4.38 -3.88
N ASP A 83 13.43 5.35 -3.65
CA ASP A 83 13.26 6.72 -4.13
C ASP A 83 13.19 6.79 -5.67
N GLU A 84 14.03 6.03 -6.37
CA GLU A 84 13.99 5.90 -7.84
C GLU A 84 12.66 5.29 -8.32
N MET A 85 12.19 4.22 -7.69
CA MET A 85 10.89 3.61 -8.03
C MET A 85 9.71 4.54 -7.73
N HIS A 86 9.75 5.28 -6.62
CA HIS A 86 8.72 6.26 -6.28
C HIS A 86 8.60 7.35 -7.36
N ALA A 87 9.72 7.81 -7.92
CA ALA A 87 9.71 8.79 -9.00
C ALA A 87 9.02 8.24 -10.25
N VAL A 88 9.39 7.02 -10.68
CA VAL A 88 8.78 6.35 -11.84
C VAL A 88 7.27 6.17 -11.63
N LEU A 89 6.83 5.69 -10.47
CA LEU A 89 5.41 5.49 -10.18
C LEU A 89 4.62 6.82 -10.19
N LYS A 90 5.23 7.92 -9.74
CA LYS A 90 4.62 9.26 -9.81
C LYS A 90 4.51 9.77 -11.25
N GLU A 91 5.52 9.51 -12.09
CA GLU A 91 5.48 9.83 -13.52
C GLU A 91 4.35 9.07 -14.24
N GLU A 92 4.08 7.83 -13.83
CA GLU A 92 2.94 7.00 -14.29
C GLU A 92 1.59 7.37 -13.64
N ASN A 93 1.51 8.56 -13.02
CA ASN A 93 0.31 9.13 -12.43
C ASN A 93 -0.32 8.28 -11.29
N PHE A 94 0.52 7.61 -10.51
CA PHE A 94 0.11 7.04 -9.22
C PHE A 94 0.41 8.00 -8.07
N ARG A 95 -0.44 7.98 -7.04
CA ARG A 95 -0.13 8.59 -5.75
C ARG A 95 0.90 7.71 -5.04
N VAL A 96 1.99 8.28 -4.52
CA VAL A 96 3.01 7.52 -3.79
C VAL A 96 3.37 8.28 -2.52
N GLU A 97 3.20 7.63 -1.38
CA GLU A 97 3.40 8.24 -0.06
C GLU A 97 4.23 7.35 0.86
N ILE A 98 5.01 7.98 1.75
CA ILE A 98 5.76 7.28 2.80
C ILE A 98 5.07 7.56 4.13
N CYS A 99 4.58 6.52 4.80
CA CYS A 99 3.96 6.62 6.11
C CYS A 99 4.91 6.12 7.20
N ARG A 100 5.04 6.88 8.29
CA ARG A 100 5.92 6.57 9.43
C ARG A 100 5.19 6.30 10.74
N THR A 101 3.91 6.64 10.78
CA THR A 101 3.02 6.42 11.93
C THR A 101 1.63 6.03 11.44
N ILE A 102 0.84 5.44 12.33
CA ILE A 102 -0.56 5.10 12.02
C ILE A 102 -1.38 6.35 11.68
N ASP A 103 -1.14 7.47 12.36
CA ASP A 103 -1.86 8.72 12.09
C ASP A 103 -1.53 9.29 10.70
N GLU A 104 -0.28 9.18 10.26
CA GLU A 104 0.12 9.53 8.90
C GLU A 104 -0.55 8.63 7.86
N PHE A 105 -0.60 7.33 8.11
CA PHE A 105 -1.29 6.37 7.24
C PHE A 105 -2.78 6.69 7.13
N ILE A 106 -3.46 6.87 8.26
CA ILE A 106 -4.88 7.21 8.33
C ILE A 106 -5.17 8.49 7.56
N ARG A 107 -4.39 9.55 7.81
CA ARG A 107 -4.55 10.83 7.13
C ARG A 107 -4.38 10.69 5.62
N THR A 108 -3.32 10.01 5.19
CA THR A 108 -3.02 9.77 3.77
C THR A 108 -4.15 9.02 3.07
N VAL A 109 -4.64 7.95 3.68
CA VAL A 109 -5.76 7.16 3.12
C VAL A 109 -7.05 7.98 3.09
N GLN A 110 -7.35 8.74 4.14
CA GLN A 110 -8.55 9.58 4.19
C GLN A 110 -8.50 10.75 3.19
N GLU A 111 -7.34 11.36 2.96
CA GLU A 111 -7.13 12.37 1.93
C GLU A 111 -7.35 11.79 0.52
N TYR A 112 -6.94 10.53 0.31
CA TYR A 112 -7.07 9.86 -0.99
C TYR A 112 -8.48 9.31 -1.27
N LEU A 113 -9.07 8.58 -0.31
CA LEU A 113 -10.35 7.87 -0.48
C LEU A 113 -11.56 8.61 0.09
N GLY A 114 -11.34 9.67 0.88
CA GLY A 114 -12.37 10.32 1.67
C GLY A 114 -12.58 9.65 3.03
N ARG A 115 -13.04 10.42 4.01
CA ARG A 115 -13.44 9.88 5.32
C ARG A 115 -14.72 9.08 5.19
N ARG A 116 -14.74 7.87 5.76
CA ARG A 116 -15.96 7.11 5.98
C ARG A 116 -16.35 7.18 7.44
N HIS A 117 -17.63 7.37 7.70
CA HIS A 117 -18.15 7.21 9.05
C HIS A 117 -18.53 5.73 9.23
N PHE A 118 -18.40 5.22 10.46
CA PHE A 118 -18.64 3.82 10.84
C PHE A 118 -20.04 3.27 10.50
N ARG A 119 -20.92 4.06 9.85
CA ARG A 119 -22.30 3.71 9.52
C ARG A 119 -22.57 3.56 8.01
N ASP A 120 -21.62 3.87 7.14
CA ASP A 120 -21.87 3.87 5.68
C ASP A 120 -21.42 2.55 5.01
N ALA A 121 -21.55 1.43 5.73
CA ALA A 121 -21.51 0.11 5.10
C ALA A 121 -22.79 -0.06 4.27
N THR A 122 -22.83 0.57 3.09
CA THR A 122 -23.77 0.16 2.06
C THR A 122 -23.32 -1.23 1.64
N PRO A 123 -24.14 -2.28 1.82
CA PRO A 123 -23.77 -3.61 1.39
C PRO A 123 -23.40 -3.56 -0.09
N LEU A 124 -22.32 -4.26 -0.47
CA LEU A 124 -22.08 -4.60 -1.87
C LEU A 124 -23.40 -5.17 -2.40
N ARG A 125 -24.00 -4.49 -3.37
CA ARG A 125 -25.27 -4.92 -3.96
C ARG A 125 -25.09 -6.37 -4.41
N ASP A 126 -25.76 -7.29 -3.74
CA ASP A 126 -25.97 -8.63 -4.28
C ASP A 126 -26.58 -8.45 -5.66
N GLY A 127 -25.87 -8.92 -6.68
CA GLY A 127 -26.35 -8.94 -8.05
C GLY A 127 -27.56 -9.85 -8.16
N LYS A 128 -28.74 -9.31 -7.83
CA LYS A 128 -30.04 -9.80 -8.25
C LYS A 128 -30.92 -8.60 -8.56
N GLU A 129 -31.13 -8.34 -9.85
CA GLU A 129 -32.44 -8.58 -10.47
C GLU A 129 -32.53 -8.09 -11.92
N ASN A 130 -33.24 -8.91 -12.70
CA ASN A 130 -34.02 -8.63 -13.91
C ASN A 130 -33.29 -8.54 -15.26
N GLN A 131 -33.21 -9.65 -16.00
CA GLN A 131 -34.31 -10.24 -16.79
C GLN A 131 -34.07 -11.73 -17.03
#